data_AF-A0A7V5NVH4-F1
#
_entry.id   AF-A0A7V5NVH4-F1
#
_cell.length_a   1.000
_cell.length_b   1.000
_cell.length_c   1.000
_cell.angle_alpha   90.00
_cell.angle_beta   90.00
_cell.angle_gamma   90.00
#
_symmetry.space_group_name_H-M   'P 1'
#
loop_
_entity.id
_entity.type
_entity.pdbx_description
1 polymer ?
#
loop_
_entity_poly.entity_id
_entity_poly.type
_entity_poly.pdbx_seq_one_letter_code
_entity_poly.pdbx_strand_id
1 'polypeptide(L)'
;MFDTFSLVHVAAYLGAGLAVGISSIGAGIGEGYIAGNANIAMMKQPKSNDILLRTMLIAQAITETGAIFALVIAMLLLFGGSIVPEAGWQRIASLFAAGLVMGAGCLGTGLGIGYAGGQACKGIGRQPRESKVLTANMLIGQALSETSAIFALVIAMLLLYSTPDGNSIVKSCAFIGAAFAMGFGTFGPGFGIGIVAGKTVDGISRFPKQSSVLVRTMFVGAAVSESTSIYALVIAFLLLFVA
;
A
#
# COMPACT_ATOMS: atom_id res chain seq x y z
N MET A 1 19.39 -11.65 -32.11
CA MET A 1 18.48 -12.49 -31.32
C MET A 1 18.77 -12.19 -29.87
N PHE A 2 17.80 -11.72 -29.08
CA PHE A 2 18.05 -11.38 -27.68
C PHE A 2 18.37 -12.64 -26.89
N ASP A 3 19.44 -12.60 -26.11
CA ASP A 3 19.81 -13.70 -25.22
C ASP A 3 18.87 -13.72 -24.01
N THR A 4 18.42 -14.90 -23.61
CA THR A 4 17.43 -15.09 -22.54
C THR A 4 17.95 -14.53 -21.22
N PHE A 5 19.25 -14.66 -20.96
CA PHE A 5 19.90 -14.07 -19.80
C PHE A 5 19.77 -12.55 -19.76
N SER A 6 19.88 -11.88 -20.91
CA SER A 6 19.68 -10.43 -21.01
C SER A 6 18.23 -10.04 -20.72
N LEU A 7 17.26 -10.83 -21.18
CA LEU A 7 15.84 -10.57 -20.92
C LEU A 7 15.46 -10.72 -19.44
N VAL A 8 16.09 -11.65 -18.72
CA VAL A 8 15.92 -11.80 -17.27
C VAL A 8 16.37 -10.55 -16.53
N HIS A 9 17.54 -9.99 -16.91
CA HIS A 9 18.02 -8.73 -16.34
C HIS A 9 17.06 -7.58 -16.63
N VAL A 10 16.60 -7.46 -17.87
CA VAL A 10 15.63 -6.42 -18.27
C VAL A 10 14.36 -6.53 -17.43
N ALA A 11 13.80 -7.73 -17.26
CA ALA A 11 12.60 -7.93 -16.46
C ALA A 11 12.81 -7.59 -14.98
N ALA A 12 13.93 -8.01 -14.39
CA ALA A 12 14.26 -7.70 -13.00
C ALA A 12 14.45 -6.19 -12.79
N TYR A 13 15.15 -5.51 -13.70
CA TYR A 13 15.43 -4.08 -13.59
C TYR A 13 14.18 -3.24 -13.80
N LEU A 14 13.35 -3.59 -14.78
CA LEU A 14 12.04 -2.94 -14.99
C LEU A 14 11.11 -3.21 -13.81
N GLY A 15 11.05 -4.45 -13.32
CA GLY A 15 10.26 -4.79 -12.13
C GLY A 15 10.67 -3.98 -10.90
N ALA A 16 11.97 -3.89 -10.62
CA ALA A 16 12.51 -3.11 -9.51
C ALA A 16 12.18 -1.62 -9.64
N GLY A 17 12.34 -1.06 -10.85
CA GLY A 17 11.97 0.33 -11.14
C GLY A 17 10.47 0.60 -10.96
N LEU A 18 9.61 -0.30 -11.44
CA LEU A 18 8.16 -0.18 -11.29
C LEU A 18 7.72 -0.29 -9.83
N ALA A 19 8.31 -1.20 -9.06
CA ALA A 19 7.99 -1.38 -7.64
C ALA A 19 8.17 -0.06 -6.88
N VAL A 20 9.39 0.50 -6.89
CA VAL A 20 9.69 1.73 -6.13
C VAL A 20 9.05 2.95 -6.78
N GLY A 21 9.12 3.04 -8.12
CA GLY A 21 8.63 4.19 -8.86
C GLY A 21 7.14 4.44 -8.64
N ILE A 22 6.30 3.42 -8.76
CA ILE A 22 4.85 3.57 -8.58
C ILE A 22 4.49 3.73 -7.10
N SER A 23 5.08 2.93 -6.21
CA SER A 23 4.77 2.98 -4.77
C SER A 23 5.10 4.35 -4.15
N SER A 24 6.22 4.96 -4.55
CA SER A 24 6.66 6.28 -4.04
C SER A 24 5.67 7.41 -4.33
N ILE A 25 4.82 7.30 -5.36
CA ILE A 25 3.79 8.30 -5.67
C ILE A 25 2.76 8.37 -4.54
N GLY A 26 2.27 7.21 -4.09
CA GLY A 26 1.25 7.12 -3.05
C GLY A 26 1.79 7.62 -1.71
N ALA A 27 2.99 7.17 -1.34
CA ALA A 27 3.66 7.59 -0.11
C ALA A 27 3.95 9.10 -0.11
N GLY A 28 4.62 9.62 -1.14
CA GLY A 28 5.00 11.04 -1.21
C GLY A 28 3.81 11.99 -1.20
N ILE A 29 2.73 11.67 -1.94
CA ILE A 29 1.49 12.48 -1.92
C ILE A 29 0.83 12.39 -0.53
N GLY A 30 0.74 11.19 0.04
CA GLY A 30 0.15 10.96 1.35
C GLY A 30 0.87 11.71 2.47
N GLU A 31 2.19 11.62 2.52
CA GLU A 31 3.02 12.32 3.50
C GLU A 31 2.95 13.84 3.34
N GLY A 32 2.98 14.34 2.10
CA GLY A 32 2.81 15.76 1.81
C GLY A 32 1.45 16.29 2.27
N TYR A 33 0.39 15.50 2.10
CA TYR A 33 -0.93 15.84 2.62
C TYR A 33 -0.96 15.88 4.16
N ILE A 34 -0.32 14.91 4.83
CA ILE A 34 -0.20 14.91 6.29
C ILE A 34 0.53 16.18 6.76
N ALA A 35 1.72 16.45 6.22
CA ALA A 35 2.56 17.59 6.60
C ALA A 35 1.86 18.93 6.37
N GLY A 36 1.21 19.13 5.21
CA GLY A 36 0.50 20.37 4.90
C GLY A 36 -0.64 20.65 5.89
N ASN A 37 -1.38 19.61 6.28
CA ASN A 37 -2.47 19.74 7.24
C ASN A 37 -1.97 19.91 8.68
N ALA A 38 -0.86 19.27 9.04
CA ALA A 38 -0.17 19.48 10.31
C ALA A 38 0.32 20.92 10.45
N ASN A 39 0.92 21.48 9.40
CA ASN A 39 1.40 22.87 9.39
C ASN A 39 0.24 23.87 9.64
N ILE A 40 -0.88 23.69 8.93
CA ILE A 40 -2.09 24.52 9.14
C ILE A 40 -2.63 24.36 10.57
N ALA A 41 -2.62 23.15 11.12
CA ALA A 41 -3.09 22.88 12.47
C ALA A 41 -2.18 23.53 13.53
N MET A 42 -0.86 23.50 13.35
CA MET A 42 0.12 24.12 14.25
C MET A 42 -0.04 25.64 14.29
N MET A 43 -0.28 26.27 13.14
CA MET A 43 -0.56 27.70 13.07
C MET A 43 -1.84 28.09 13.83
N LYS A 44 -2.86 27.22 13.82
CA LYS A 44 -4.11 27.44 14.57
C LYS A 44 -3.97 27.15 16.06
N GLN A 45 -3.08 26.22 16.44
CA GLN A 45 -2.85 25.79 17.83
C GLN A 45 -1.36 25.71 18.18
N PRO A 46 -0.65 26.85 18.32
CA PRO A 46 0.80 26.83 18.59
C PRO A 46 1.18 26.13 19.89
N LYS A 47 0.27 26.13 20.88
CA LYS A 47 0.44 25.44 22.17
C LYS A 47 0.44 23.91 22.05
N SER A 48 0.07 23.36 20.89
CA SER A 48 -0.05 21.92 20.66
C SER A 48 0.91 21.41 19.58
N ASN A 49 1.94 22.19 19.25
CA ASN A 49 2.94 21.84 18.23
C ASN A 49 3.61 20.49 18.49
N ASP A 50 4.03 20.20 19.72
CA ASP A 50 4.67 18.93 20.05
C ASP A 50 3.79 17.72 19.74
N ILE A 51 2.51 17.77 20.10
CA ILE A 51 1.55 16.69 19.84
C ILE A 51 1.27 16.58 18.33
N LEU A 52 1.14 17.70 17.63
CA LEU A 52 0.92 17.72 16.19
C LEU A 52 2.12 17.17 15.43
N LEU A 53 3.35 17.55 15.82
CA LEU A 53 4.59 17.04 15.22
C LEU A 53 4.71 15.54 15.43
N ARG A 54 4.49 15.06 16.66
CA ARG A 54 4.53 13.61 16.96
C ARG A 54 3.46 12.85 16.16
N THR A 55 2.23 13.36 16.09
CA THR A 55 1.16 12.69 15.35
C THR A 55 1.45 12.68 13.84
N MET A 56 1.96 13.78 13.30
CA MET A 56 2.39 13.90 11.90
C MET A 56 3.44 12.84 11.56
N LEU A 57 4.51 12.75 12.36
CA LEU A 57 5.59 11.79 12.14
C LEU A 57 5.12 10.34 12.28
N ILE A 58 4.25 10.05 13.23
CA ILE A 58 3.66 8.70 13.38
C ILE A 58 2.82 8.34 12.14
N ALA A 59 2.00 9.26 11.65
CA ALA A 59 1.17 9.02 10.48
C ALA A 59 2.01 8.85 9.20
N GLN A 60 3.06 9.65 9.04
CA GLN A 60 4.00 9.57 7.92
C GLN A 60 4.78 8.25 7.96
N ALA A 61 5.29 7.85 9.13
CA ALA A 61 5.99 6.57 9.28
C ALA A 61 5.16 5.37 8.83
N ILE A 62 3.85 5.38 9.04
CA ILE A 62 2.95 4.33 8.54
C ILE A 62 2.70 4.48 7.04
N THR A 63 2.57 5.71 6.54
CA THR A 63 2.39 6.00 5.11
C THR A 63 3.58 5.51 4.29
N GLU A 64 4.78 5.56 4.86
CA GLU A 64 6.04 5.13 4.24
C GLU A 64 6.18 3.59 4.15
N THR A 65 5.43 2.81 4.93
CA THR A 65 5.60 1.34 4.99
C THR A 65 5.41 0.66 3.63
N GLY A 66 4.44 1.10 2.82
CA GLY A 66 4.26 0.61 1.45
C GLY A 66 5.43 0.91 0.51
N ALA A 67 6.13 2.04 0.70
CA ALA A 67 7.35 2.36 -0.04
C ALA A 67 8.51 1.47 0.41
N ILE A 68 8.61 1.15 1.70
CA ILE A 68 9.59 0.20 2.23
C ILE A 68 9.35 -1.22 1.67
N PHE A 69 8.11 -1.68 1.60
CA PHE A 69 7.80 -2.97 0.97
C PHE A 69 8.23 -3.03 -0.50
N ALA A 70 7.95 -1.97 -1.25
CA ALA A 70 8.39 -1.84 -2.64
C ALA A 70 9.92 -1.79 -2.78
N LEU A 71 10.60 -1.08 -1.88
CA LEU A 71 12.06 -1.04 -1.83
C LEU A 71 12.64 -2.43 -1.56
N VAL A 72 12.07 -3.19 -0.62
CA VAL A 72 12.51 -4.56 -0.33
C VAL A 72 12.34 -5.45 -1.55
N ILE A 73 11.20 -5.43 -2.24
CA ILE A 73 11.00 -6.21 -3.47
C ILE A 73 11.98 -5.80 -4.56
N ALA A 74 12.23 -4.50 -4.74
CA ALA A 74 13.23 -4.03 -5.70
C ALA A 74 14.65 -4.51 -5.34
N MET A 75 15.03 -4.47 -4.06
CA MET A 75 16.32 -4.98 -3.61
C MET A 75 16.44 -6.50 -3.84
N LEU A 76 15.37 -7.26 -3.62
CA LEU A 76 15.34 -8.69 -3.91
C LEU A 76 15.43 -8.99 -5.41
N LEU A 77 14.79 -8.19 -6.26
CA LEU A 77 14.91 -8.32 -7.72
C LEU A 77 16.33 -8.02 -8.24
N LEU A 78 17.00 -7.02 -7.64
CA LEU A 78 18.34 -6.59 -8.07
C LEU A 78 19.47 -7.46 -7.49
N PHE A 79 19.33 -7.90 -6.24
CA PHE A 79 20.42 -8.52 -5.47
C PHE A 79 20.05 -9.86 -4.83
N GLY A 80 18.78 -10.26 -4.86
CA GLY A 80 18.27 -11.45 -4.15
C GLY A 80 18.57 -12.79 -4.82
N GLY A 81 19.50 -12.84 -5.78
CA GLY A 81 19.87 -14.08 -6.48
C GLY A 81 18.78 -14.63 -7.41
N SER A 82 17.80 -13.80 -7.76
CA SER A 82 16.63 -14.19 -8.56
C SER A 82 16.92 -14.30 -10.07
N ILE A 83 18.08 -13.82 -10.52
CA ILE A 83 18.54 -13.82 -11.90
C ILE A 83 19.35 -15.09 -12.17
N VAL A 84 18.85 -15.95 -13.05
CA VAL A 84 19.47 -17.23 -13.40
C VAL A 84 19.85 -17.28 -14.90
N PRO A 85 20.99 -17.88 -15.28
CA PRO A 85 21.47 -17.92 -16.67
C PRO A 85 20.54 -18.60 -17.67
N GLU A 86 19.93 -19.72 -17.28
CA GLU A 86 19.07 -20.54 -18.13
C GLU A 86 17.60 -20.41 -17.72
N ALA A 87 17.12 -19.17 -17.60
CA ALA A 87 15.73 -18.94 -17.20
C ALA A 87 14.76 -19.16 -18.35
N GLY A 88 13.59 -19.74 -18.06
CA GLY A 88 12.48 -19.79 -19.00
C GLY A 88 11.69 -18.49 -19.08
N TRP A 89 10.74 -18.43 -20.02
CA TRP A 89 9.84 -17.28 -20.21
C TRP A 89 8.97 -17.02 -18.98
N GLN A 90 8.74 -18.05 -18.16
CA GLN A 90 7.98 -17.97 -16.93
C GLN A 90 8.71 -17.15 -15.88
N ARG A 91 10.02 -17.36 -15.72
CA ARG A 91 10.84 -16.58 -14.80
C ARG A 91 10.93 -15.11 -15.19
N ILE A 92 11.12 -14.82 -16.48
CA ILE A 92 11.13 -13.44 -17.00
C ILE A 92 9.81 -12.74 -16.64
N ALA A 93 8.67 -13.40 -16.90
CA ALA A 93 7.36 -12.87 -16.57
C ALA A 93 7.16 -12.69 -15.05
N SER A 94 7.60 -13.65 -14.23
CA SER A 94 7.40 -13.60 -12.78
C SER A 94 8.18 -12.47 -12.11
N LEU A 95 9.42 -12.21 -12.56
CA LEU A 95 10.25 -11.11 -12.06
C LEU A 95 9.64 -9.73 -12.37
N PHE A 96 9.18 -9.54 -13.60
CA PHE A 96 8.49 -8.32 -13.98
C PHE A 96 7.18 -8.15 -13.21
N ALA A 97 6.38 -9.23 -13.12
CA ALA A 97 5.10 -9.25 -12.42
C ALA A 97 5.24 -8.94 -10.91
N ALA A 98 6.29 -9.45 -10.26
CA ALA A 98 6.56 -9.20 -8.84
C ALA A 98 6.80 -7.71 -8.56
N GLY A 99 7.50 -7.01 -9.46
CA GLY A 99 7.68 -5.57 -9.37
C GLY A 99 6.39 -4.78 -9.60
N LEU A 100 5.63 -5.17 -10.63
CA LEU A 100 4.38 -4.53 -11.00
C LEU A 100 3.33 -4.61 -9.88
N VAL A 101 3.11 -5.81 -9.31
CA VAL A 101 2.11 -6.00 -8.25
C VAL A 101 2.44 -5.19 -7.01
N MET A 102 3.71 -5.13 -6.63
CA MET A 102 4.15 -4.39 -5.46
C MET A 102 3.98 -2.87 -5.65
N GLY A 103 4.40 -2.36 -6.81
CA GLY A 103 4.29 -0.93 -7.12
C GLY A 103 2.84 -0.46 -7.19
N ALA A 104 2.01 -1.13 -8.00
CA ALA A 104 0.59 -0.80 -8.11
C ALA A 104 -0.15 -1.02 -6.77
N GLY A 105 0.24 -2.07 -6.05
CA GLY A 105 -0.45 -2.50 -4.84
C GLY A 105 -0.40 -1.51 -3.68
N CYS A 106 0.70 -0.78 -3.54
CA CYS A 106 0.90 0.23 -2.50
C CYS A 106 0.37 1.63 -2.85
N LEU A 107 0.04 1.89 -4.12
CA LEU A 107 -0.35 3.23 -4.56
C LEU A 107 -1.60 3.73 -3.82
N GLY A 108 -2.62 2.86 -3.68
CA GLY A 108 -3.86 3.21 -3.00
C GLY A 108 -3.70 3.39 -1.49
N THR A 109 -2.90 2.52 -0.85
CA THR A 109 -2.71 2.56 0.61
C THR A 109 -1.97 3.82 1.04
N GLY A 110 -0.90 4.22 0.34
CA GLY A 110 -0.17 5.46 0.65
C GLY A 110 -1.08 6.70 0.61
N LEU A 111 -1.93 6.80 -0.42
CA LEU A 111 -2.90 7.90 -0.54
C LEU A 111 -3.96 7.85 0.58
N GLY A 112 -4.49 6.67 0.88
CA GLY A 112 -5.54 6.48 1.88
C GLY A 112 -5.04 6.77 3.30
N ILE A 113 -3.89 6.21 3.66
CA ILE A 113 -3.23 6.39 4.96
C ILE A 113 -2.83 7.85 5.15
N GLY A 114 -2.32 8.49 4.09
CA GLY A 114 -2.03 9.92 4.03
C GLY A 114 -3.26 10.77 4.33
N TYR A 115 -4.40 10.45 3.71
CA TYR A 115 -5.66 11.16 3.98
C TYR A 115 -6.08 11.04 5.45
N ALA A 116 -6.05 9.84 6.01
CA ALA A 116 -6.40 9.61 7.42
C ALA A 116 -5.49 10.39 8.37
N GLY A 117 -4.18 10.39 8.12
CA GLY A 117 -3.21 11.16 8.91
C GLY A 117 -3.44 12.68 8.83
N GLY A 118 -3.70 13.20 7.62
CA GLY A 118 -4.00 14.62 7.44
C GLY A 118 -5.31 15.05 8.13
N GLN A 119 -6.34 14.20 8.15
CA GLN A 119 -7.56 14.46 8.91
C GLN A 119 -7.32 14.40 10.43
N ALA A 120 -6.43 13.53 10.90
CA ALA A 120 -6.03 13.50 12.31
C ALA A 120 -5.34 14.81 12.73
N CYS A 121 -4.38 15.30 11.94
CA CYS A 121 -3.74 16.58 12.19
C CYS A 121 -4.76 17.74 12.22
N LYS A 122 -5.70 17.79 11.27
CA LYS A 122 -6.82 18.76 11.29
C LYS A 122 -7.67 18.64 12.55
N GLY A 123 -8.05 17.41 12.91
CA GLY A 123 -8.88 17.12 14.07
C GLY A 123 -8.21 17.58 15.36
N ILE A 124 -6.92 17.29 15.53
CA ILE A 124 -6.13 17.72 16.69
C ILE A 124 -6.03 19.24 16.74
N GLY A 125 -5.85 19.90 15.59
CA GLY A 125 -5.89 21.36 15.50
C GLY A 125 -7.23 21.98 15.93
N ARG A 126 -8.34 21.23 15.87
CA ARG A 126 -9.64 21.67 16.41
C ARG A 126 -9.81 21.34 17.88
N GLN A 127 -9.42 20.12 18.30
CA GLN A 127 -9.58 19.61 19.66
C GLN A 127 -8.30 18.94 20.17
N PRO A 128 -7.30 19.73 20.65
CA PRO A 128 -6.04 19.16 21.12
C PRO A 128 -6.19 18.20 22.30
N ARG A 129 -7.21 18.40 23.14
CA ARG A 129 -7.51 17.56 24.31
C ARG A 129 -7.88 16.13 23.93
N GLU A 130 -8.45 15.93 22.75
CA GLU A 130 -8.90 14.63 22.23
C GLU A 130 -7.83 13.95 21.35
N SER A 131 -6.60 14.48 21.34
CA SER A 131 -5.50 13.98 20.50
C SER A 131 -5.26 12.48 20.63
N LYS A 132 -5.29 11.94 21.84
CA LYS A 132 -5.11 10.50 22.07
C LYS A 132 -6.15 9.66 21.32
N VAL A 133 -7.42 10.05 21.37
CA VAL A 133 -8.51 9.32 20.71
C VAL A 133 -8.44 9.49 19.19
N LEU A 134 -8.07 10.68 18.71
CA LEU A 134 -7.89 10.94 17.28
C LEU A 134 -6.73 10.14 16.70
N THR A 135 -5.56 10.16 17.36
CA THR A 135 -4.39 9.38 16.95
C THR A 135 -4.68 7.88 17.01
N ALA A 136 -5.33 7.38 18.06
CA ALA A 136 -5.68 5.96 18.14
C ALA A 136 -6.56 5.50 16.97
N ASN A 137 -7.59 6.27 16.61
CA ASN A 137 -8.50 5.91 15.53
C ASN A 137 -7.89 6.11 14.14
N MET A 138 -7.01 7.10 13.98
CA MET A 138 -6.15 7.22 12.81
C MET A 138 -5.33 5.94 12.61
N LEU A 139 -4.62 5.48 13.66
CA LEU A 139 -3.79 4.28 13.59
C LEU A 139 -4.59 3.03 13.22
N ILE A 140 -5.78 2.85 13.81
CA ILE A 140 -6.67 1.73 13.47
C ILE A 140 -7.04 1.79 11.99
N GLY A 141 -7.48 2.95 11.50
CA GLY A 141 -7.87 3.12 10.11
C GLY A 141 -6.72 2.94 9.13
N GLN A 142 -5.52 3.43 9.47
CA GLN A 142 -4.31 3.23 8.67
C GLN A 142 -3.91 1.75 8.62
N ALA A 143 -3.99 1.03 9.74
CA ALA A 143 -3.71 -0.40 9.78
C ALA A 143 -4.69 -1.22 8.92
N LEU A 144 -5.98 -0.86 8.92
CA LEU A 144 -6.98 -1.50 8.05
C LEU A 144 -6.65 -1.26 6.57
N SER A 145 -6.31 -0.01 6.23
CA SER A 145 -5.94 0.36 4.86
C SER A 145 -4.69 -0.38 4.37
N GLU A 146 -3.76 -0.72 5.26
CA GLU A 146 -2.48 -1.33 4.90
C GLU A 146 -2.60 -2.81 4.52
N THR A 147 -3.68 -3.48 4.92
CA THR A 147 -3.92 -4.90 4.57
C THR A 147 -3.85 -5.17 3.06
N SER A 148 -4.33 -4.21 2.26
CA SER A 148 -4.24 -4.22 0.80
C SER A 148 -2.80 -4.23 0.27
N ALA A 149 -1.88 -3.48 0.88
CA ALA A 149 -0.46 -3.52 0.52
C ALA A 149 0.20 -4.85 0.90
N ILE A 150 -0.21 -5.43 2.04
CA ILE A 150 0.26 -6.75 2.48
C ILE A 150 -0.16 -7.84 1.49
N PHE A 151 -1.38 -7.80 0.96
CA PHE A 151 -1.81 -8.75 -0.08
C PHE A 151 -0.95 -8.66 -1.34
N ALA A 152 -0.65 -7.44 -1.80
CA ALA A 152 0.26 -7.24 -2.93
C ALA A 152 1.68 -7.76 -2.65
N LEU A 153 2.19 -7.52 -1.44
CA LEU A 153 3.49 -8.04 -0.99
C LEU A 153 3.52 -9.58 -0.99
N VAL A 154 2.47 -10.23 -0.50
CA VAL A 154 2.37 -11.70 -0.51
C VAL A 154 2.43 -12.24 -1.93
N ILE A 155 1.67 -11.66 -2.87
CA ILE A 155 1.69 -12.07 -4.28
C ILE A 155 3.07 -11.81 -4.91
N ALA A 156 3.72 -10.68 -4.61
CA ALA A 156 5.09 -10.40 -5.06
C ALA A 156 6.07 -11.49 -4.59
N MET A 157 6.01 -11.86 -3.31
CA MET A 157 6.87 -12.89 -2.74
C MET A 157 6.62 -14.27 -3.37
N LEU A 158 5.36 -14.63 -3.62
CA LEU A 158 5.03 -15.89 -4.30
C LEU A 158 5.54 -15.91 -5.75
N LEU A 159 5.45 -14.80 -6.48
CA LEU A 159 6.01 -14.66 -7.82
C LEU A 159 7.55 -14.77 -7.84
N LEU A 160 8.22 -14.34 -6.77
CA LEU A 160 9.68 -14.44 -6.66
C LEU A 160 10.16 -15.84 -6.30
N TYR A 161 9.44 -16.55 -5.43
CA TYR A 161 9.97 -17.76 -4.79
C TYR A 161 9.15 -19.04 -4.99
N SER A 162 7.90 -18.95 -5.42
CA SER A 162 6.99 -20.11 -5.53
C SER A 162 6.59 -20.47 -6.96
N THR A 163 7.00 -19.70 -7.96
CA THR A 163 6.70 -20.00 -9.37
C THR A 163 7.76 -20.93 -9.97
N PRO A 164 7.37 -22.08 -10.57
CA PRO A 164 8.31 -22.94 -11.27
C PRO A 164 8.81 -22.26 -12.54
N ASP A 165 10.02 -22.62 -12.96
CA ASP A 165 10.58 -22.16 -14.22
C ASP A 165 10.24 -23.07 -15.40
N GLY A 166 10.27 -22.52 -16.61
CA GLY A 166 9.90 -23.19 -17.85
C GLY A 166 9.41 -22.24 -18.95
N ASN A 167 8.98 -22.84 -20.07
CA ASN A 167 8.77 -22.12 -21.34
C ASN A 167 7.31 -22.04 -21.80
N SER A 168 6.32 -22.31 -20.94
CA SER A 168 4.91 -22.12 -21.29
C SER A 168 4.52 -20.65 -21.21
N ILE A 169 4.19 -20.09 -22.37
CA ILE A 169 3.68 -18.71 -22.54
C ILE A 169 2.38 -18.50 -21.75
N VAL A 170 1.51 -19.51 -21.68
CA VAL A 170 0.23 -19.41 -20.96
C VAL A 170 0.47 -19.10 -19.48
N LYS A 171 1.42 -19.80 -18.86
CA LYS A 171 1.79 -19.56 -17.45
C LYS A 171 2.47 -18.21 -17.25
N SER A 172 3.33 -17.79 -18.19
CA SER A 172 3.92 -16.44 -18.18
C SER A 172 2.84 -15.35 -18.19
N CYS A 173 1.84 -15.48 -19.06
CA CYS A 173 0.70 -14.56 -19.11
C CYS A 173 -0.15 -14.61 -17.84
N ALA A 174 -0.32 -15.80 -17.23
CA ALA A 174 -1.04 -15.96 -15.97
C ALA A 174 -0.34 -15.22 -14.82
N PHE A 175 0.99 -15.28 -14.72
CA PHE A 175 1.75 -14.56 -13.68
C PHE A 175 1.62 -13.04 -13.81
N ILE A 176 1.67 -12.52 -15.03
CA ILE A 176 1.42 -11.10 -15.29
C ILE A 176 -0.03 -10.75 -14.96
N GLY A 177 -0.99 -11.59 -15.35
CA GLY A 177 -2.41 -11.43 -15.02
C GLY A 177 -2.67 -11.39 -13.51
N ALA A 178 -1.99 -12.24 -12.73
CA ALA A 178 -2.06 -12.24 -11.28
C ALA A 178 -1.57 -10.92 -10.69
N ALA A 179 -0.46 -10.37 -11.22
CA ALA A 179 0.05 -9.08 -10.81
C ALA A 179 -0.89 -7.92 -11.14
N PHE A 180 -1.53 -7.93 -12.31
CA PHE A 180 -2.55 -6.92 -12.65
C PHE A 180 -3.78 -7.02 -11.76
N ALA A 181 -4.31 -8.23 -11.55
CA ALA A 181 -5.47 -8.46 -10.72
C ALA A 181 -5.23 -7.95 -9.30
N MET A 182 -4.15 -8.41 -8.66
CA MET A 182 -3.83 -8.01 -7.29
C MET A 182 -3.40 -6.54 -7.20
N GLY A 183 -2.46 -6.11 -8.04
CA GLY A 183 -1.83 -4.79 -7.93
C GLY A 183 -2.81 -3.64 -8.12
N PHE A 184 -3.67 -3.71 -9.15
CA PHE A 184 -4.71 -2.69 -9.33
C PHE A 184 -5.95 -2.95 -8.48
N GLY A 185 -6.22 -4.21 -8.13
CA GLY A 185 -7.36 -4.58 -7.29
C GLY A 185 -7.29 -4.01 -5.88
N THR A 186 -6.10 -3.77 -5.34
CA THR A 186 -5.89 -3.19 -4.00
C THR A 186 -5.93 -1.67 -3.98
N PHE A 187 -5.80 -1.00 -5.13
CA PHE A 187 -5.80 0.45 -5.18
C PHE A 187 -7.09 1.03 -4.59
N GLY A 188 -8.24 0.48 -5.00
CA GLY A 188 -9.55 0.92 -4.55
C GLY A 188 -9.73 0.80 -3.04
N PRO A 189 -9.56 -0.39 -2.45
CA PRO A 189 -9.74 -0.57 -1.02
C PRO A 189 -8.70 0.14 -0.16
N GLY A 190 -7.42 0.13 -0.58
CA GLY A 190 -6.39 0.91 0.08
C GLY A 190 -6.76 2.40 0.18
N PHE A 191 -7.22 3.01 -0.91
CA PHE A 191 -7.65 4.40 -0.85
C PHE A 191 -8.97 4.61 -0.11
N GLY A 192 -9.96 3.74 -0.36
CA GLY A 192 -11.31 3.80 0.19
C GLY A 192 -11.34 3.67 1.72
N ILE A 193 -10.60 2.72 2.28
CA ILE A 193 -10.49 2.53 3.73
C ILE A 193 -9.83 3.75 4.37
N GLY A 194 -8.80 4.31 3.75
CA GLY A 194 -8.19 5.57 4.18
C GLY A 194 -9.19 6.73 4.25
N ILE A 195 -10.10 6.84 3.29
CA ILE A 195 -11.19 7.84 3.31
C ILE A 195 -12.14 7.57 4.49
N VAL A 196 -12.59 6.32 4.67
CA VAL A 196 -13.48 5.93 5.78
C VAL A 196 -12.83 6.26 7.12
N ALA A 197 -11.55 5.95 7.29
CA ALA A 197 -10.74 6.28 8.45
C ALA A 197 -10.65 7.80 8.68
N GLY A 198 -10.25 8.56 7.66
CA GLY A 198 -10.12 10.01 7.78
C GLY A 198 -11.44 10.71 8.09
N LYS A 199 -12.56 10.24 7.54
CA LYS A 199 -13.91 10.76 7.88
C LYS A 199 -14.34 10.38 9.28
N THR A 200 -13.99 9.19 9.75
CA THR A 200 -14.20 8.77 11.14
C THR A 200 -13.45 9.70 12.09
N VAL A 201 -12.18 9.98 11.80
CA VAL A 201 -11.36 10.90 12.60
C VAL A 201 -11.90 12.35 12.56
N ASP A 202 -12.33 12.86 11.40
CA ASP A 202 -12.97 14.19 11.32
C ASP A 202 -14.27 14.23 12.15
N GLY A 203 -15.08 13.16 12.08
CA GLY A 203 -16.30 13.01 12.86
C GLY A 203 -16.04 13.00 14.38
N ILE A 204 -15.06 12.23 14.83
CA ILE A 204 -14.66 12.17 16.25
C ILE A 204 -14.18 13.55 16.71
N SER A 205 -13.45 14.30 15.88
CA SER A 205 -12.98 15.66 16.21
C SER A 205 -14.08 16.71 16.34
N ARG A 206 -15.32 16.37 15.95
CA ARG A 206 -16.50 17.23 16.12
C ARG A 206 -17.39 16.70 17.23
N PHE A 207 -17.51 15.38 17.34
CA PHE A 207 -18.39 14.68 18.29
C PHE A 207 -17.64 13.58 19.06
N PRO A 208 -16.72 13.92 19.99
CA PRO A 208 -15.90 12.91 20.69
C PRO A 208 -16.72 11.88 21.46
N LYS A 209 -17.88 12.30 22.01
CA LYS A 209 -18.80 11.44 22.75
C LYS A 209 -19.43 10.33 21.90
N GLN A 210 -19.41 10.46 20.57
CA GLN A 210 -19.97 9.47 19.64
C GLN A 210 -18.90 8.54 19.03
N SER A 211 -17.66 8.57 19.55
CA SER A 211 -16.54 7.81 19.01
C SER A 211 -16.85 6.32 18.81
N SER A 212 -17.48 5.66 19.78
CA SER A 212 -17.84 4.23 19.68
C SER A 212 -18.69 3.90 18.43
N VAL A 213 -19.70 4.73 18.14
CA VAL A 213 -20.58 4.52 16.98
C VAL A 213 -19.82 4.78 15.67
N LEU A 214 -18.99 5.83 15.63
CA LEU A 214 -18.19 6.18 14.46
C LEU A 214 -17.17 5.08 14.14
N VAL A 215 -16.48 4.55 15.16
CA VAL A 215 -15.50 3.47 15.01
C VAL A 215 -16.16 2.18 14.55
N ARG A 216 -17.32 1.81 15.09
CA ARG A 216 -18.07 0.64 14.59
C ARG A 216 -18.44 0.81 13.12
N THR A 217 -18.86 2.01 12.74
CA THR A 217 -19.21 2.33 11.35
C THR A 217 -17.98 2.30 10.45
N MET A 218 -16.82 2.75 10.94
CA MET A 218 -15.54 2.64 10.25
C MET A 218 -15.21 1.19 9.90
N PHE A 219 -15.33 0.26 10.86
CA PHE A 219 -15.07 -1.16 10.61
C PHE A 219 -16.00 -1.76 9.58
N VAL A 220 -17.30 -1.43 9.63
CA VAL A 220 -18.27 -1.92 8.63
C VAL A 220 -17.93 -1.38 7.25
N GLY A 221 -17.67 -0.07 7.13
CA GLY A 221 -17.30 0.56 5.86
C GLY A 221 -16.00 0.00 5.30
N ALA A 222 -15.00 -0.21 6.16
CA ALA A 222 -13.72 -0.79 5.78
C ALA A 222 -13.86 -2.24 5.31
N ALA A 223 -14.63 -3.07 6.03
CA ALA A 223 -14.86 -4.46 5.66
C ALA A 223 -15.56 -4.60 4.29
N VAL A 224 -16.57 -3.75 4.02
CA VAL A 224 -17.24 -3.73 2.71
C VAL A 224 -16.29 -3.26 1.62
N SER A 225 -15.50 -2.21 1.89
CA SER A 225 -14.49 -1.71 0.96
C SER A 225 -13.43 -2.76 0.63
N GLU A 226 -13.01 -3.58 1.59
CA GLU A 226 -11.95 -4.60 1.40
C GLU A 226 -12.38 -5.76 0.50
N SER A 227 -13.69 -5.99 0.33
CA SER A 227 -14.19 -7.14 -0.43
C SER A 227 -13.64 -7.24 -1.85
N THR A 228 -13.42 -6.11 -2.53
CA THR A 228 -12.87 -6.12 -3.91
C THR A 228 -11.39 -6.50 -3.95
N SER A 229 -10.60 -6.17 -2.91
CA SER A 229 -9.21 -6.65 -2.77
C SER A 229 -9.18 -8.16 -2.57
N ILE A 230 -10.15 -8.72 -1.83
CA ILE A 230 -10.26 -10.17 -1.64
C ILE A 230 -10.60 -10.86 -2.97
N TYR A 231 -11.50 -10.30 -3.78
CA TYR A 231 -11.80 -10.86 -5.11
C TYR A 231 -10.56 -10.87 -6.01
N ALA A 232 -9.81 -9.76 -6.02
CA ALA A 232 -8.54 -9.65 -6.74
C ALA A 232 -7.50 -10.68 -6.26
N LEU A 233 -7.37 -10.86 -4.94
CA LEU A 233 -6.48 -11.84 -4.33
C LEU A 233 -6.84 -13.27 -4.72
N VAL A 234 -8.14 -13.61 -4.71
CA VAL A 234 -8.61 -14.94 -5.13
C VAL A 234 -8.25 -15.19 -6.59
N ILE A 235 -8.49 -14.24 -7.49
CA ILE A 235 -8.12 -14.39 -8.90
C ILE A 235 -6.59 -14.52 -9.06
N ALA A 236 -5.80 -13.74 -8.32
CA ALA A 236 -4.35 -13.86 -8.36
C ALA A 236 -3.87 -15.26 -7.92
N PHE A 237 -4.44 -15.82 -6.85
CA PHE A 237 -4.13 -17.19 -6.43
C PHE A 237 -4.52 -18.25 -7.45
N LEU A 238 -5.70 -18.12 -8.07
CA LEU A 238 -6.12 -19.05 -9.13
C LEU A 238 -5.16 -19.00 -10.32
N LEU A 239 -4.71 -17.81 -10.72
CA LEU A 239 -3.74 -17.65 -11.80
C LEU A 239 -2.34 -18.17 -11.44
N LEU A 240 -1.94 -18.14 -10.16
CA LEU A 240 -0.64 -18.65 -9.72
C LEU A 240 -0.60 -20.17 -9.59
N PHE A 241 -1.68 -20.78 -9.09
CA PHE A 241 -1.64 -22.18 -8.66
C PHE A 241 -2.49 -23.14 -9.49
N VAL A 242 -3.46 -22.63 -10.26
CA VAL A 242 -4.39 -23.46 -11.03
C VAL A 242 -4.15 -23.38 -12.54
N ALA A 243 -3.61 -22.26 -13.03
CA ALA A 243 -3.38 -22.01 -14.47
C ALA A 243 -2.07 -22.61 -15.04
#